data_AF-A0A3S1FA85-F1
#
_entry.id   AF-A0A3S1FA85-F1
#
_cell.length_a   1.000
_cell.length_b   1.000
_cell.length_c   1.000
_cell.angle_alpha   90.00
_cell.angle_beta   90.00
_cell.angle_gamma   90.00
#
_symmetry.space_group_name_H-M   'P 1'
#
loop_
_entity.id
_entity.type
_entity.pdbx_description
1 polymer ?
#
loop_
_entity_poly.entity_id
_entity_poly.type
_entity_poly.pdbx_seq_one_letter_code
_entity_poly.pdbx_strand_id
1 'polypeptide(L)'
;MTAKLDLFTAAPSLMKEWQRASFAISSSLEPSLAELVKIRASQINGCANCLNMHTVFAREDGETEQRLYLLSAWREAPCYTDRERARSAGPRR
;
A
#
# COMPACT_ATOMS: atom_id res chain seq x y z
N MET A 1 -15.15 4.12 9.11
CA MET A 1 -15.57 3.55 7.81
C MET A 1 -16.58 2.46 8.09
N THR A 2 -17.77 2.54 7.51
CA THR A 2 -18.86 1.58 7.80
C THR A 2 -18.80 0.42 6.80
N ALA A 3 -18.59 -0.79 7.30
CA ALA A 3 -18.59 -1.99 6.46
C ALA A 3 -20.00 -2.32 6.00
N LYS A 4 -20.19 -2.52 4.69
CA LYS A 4 -21.46 -2.99 4.11
C LYS A 4 -21.58 -4.52 4.11
N LEU A 5 -20.45 -5.22 4.15
CA LEU A 5 -20.34 -6.68 4.13
C LEU A 5 -19.11 -7.08 4.93
N ASP A 6 -19.25 -8.09 5.78
CA ASP A 6 -18.11 -8.78 6.39
C ASP A 6 -17.64 -9.89 5.45
N LEU A 7 -16.55 -9.63 4.73
CA LEU A 7 -15.96 -10.55 3.77
C LEU A 7 -15.40 -11.83 4.44
N PHE A 8 -14.90 -11.71 5.68
CA PHE A 8 -14.29 -12.84 6.38
C PHE A 8 -15.34 -13.83 6.88
N THR A 9 -16.50 -13.33 7.27
CA THR A 9 -17.66 -14.18 7.59
C THR A 9 -18.34 -14.71 6.33
N ALA A 10 -18.47 -13.90 5.27
CA ALA A 10 -19.17 -14.29 4.05
C ALA A 10 -18.42 -15.35 3.21
N ALA A 11 -17.08 -15.30 3.17
CA ALA A 11 -16.27 -16.20 2.35
C ALA A 11 -14.91 -16.53 3.02
N PRO A 12 -14.90 -17.27 4.14
CA PRO A 12 -13.70 -17.47 4.95
C PRO A 12 -12.55 -18.19 4.22
N SER A 13 -12.86 -19.21 3.42
CA SER A 13 -11.84 -19.95 2.65
C SER A 13 -11.19 -19.07 1.59
N LEU A 14 -11.99 -18.30 0.84
CA LEU A 14 -11.49 -17.38 -0.17
C LEU A 14 -10.63 -16.27 0.44
N MET A 15 -11.09 -15.68 1.55
CA MET A 15 -10.34 -14.64 2.23
C MET A 15 -9.01 -15.15 2.78
N LYS A 16 -8.96 -16.41 3.23
CA LYS A 16 -7.70 -17.05 3.66
C LYS A 16 -6.70 -17.19 2.51
N GLU A 17 -7.13 -17.63 1.33
CA GLU A 17 -6.25 -17.72 0.16
C GLU A 17 -5.81 -16.33 -0.33
N TRP A 18 -6.72 -15.36 -0.31
CA TRP A 18 -6.38 -13.97 -0.65
C TRP A 18 -5.32 -13.38 0.30
N GLN A 19 -5.44 -13.62 1.61
CA GLN A 19 -4.45 -13.19 2.60
C GLN A 19 -3.09 -13.86 2.37
N ARG A 20 -3.06 -15.18 2.09
CA ARG A 20 -1.82 -15.90 1.79
C ARG A 20 -1.10 -15.33 0.58
N ALA A 21 -1.84 -15.10 -0.52
CA ALA A 21 -1.27 -14.48 -1.72
C ALA A 21 -0.73 -13.08 -1.42
N SER A 22 -1.50 -12.27 -0.69
CA SER A 22 -1.10 -10.90 -0.30
C SER A 22 0.18 -10.88 0.53
N PHE A 23 0.33 -11.82 1.47
CA PHE A 23 1.53 -11.96 2.28
C PHE A 23 2.73 -12.42 1.45
N ALA A 24 2.57 -13.47 0.64
CA ALA A 24 3.65 -14.00 -0.20
C ALA A 24 4.19 -12.95 -1.20
N ILE A 25 3.30 -12.13 -1.78
CA ILE A 25 3.70 -11.03 -2.65
C ILE A 25 4.42 -9.95 -1.83
N SER A 26 3.85 -9.53 -0.69
CA SER A 26 4.44 -8.46 0.13
C SER A 26 5.82 -8.84 0.67
N SER A 27 6.03 -10.11 1.05
CA SER A 27 7.32 -10.60 1.56
C SER A 27 8.42 -10.64 0.50
N SER A 28 8.10 -10.48 -0.78
CA SER A 28 9.08 -10.38 -1.86
C SER A 28 9.66 -8.96 -2.02
N LEU A 29 9.17 -8.00 -1.24
CA LEU A 29 9.58 -6.60 -1.24
C LEU A 29 10.19 -6.21 0.11
N GLU A 30 11.04 -5.19 0.09
CA GLU A 30 11.49 -4.52 1.31
C GLU A 30 10.27 -3.95 2.08
N PRO A 31 10.16 -4.09 3.42
CA PRO A 31 8.96 -3.71 4.18
C PRO A 31 8.50 -2.26 3.94
N SER A 32 9.43 -1.31 3.98
CA SER A 32 9.15 0.11 3.72
C SER A 32 8.58 0.35 2.32
N LEU A 33 9.11 -0.34 1.32
CA LEU A 33 8.62 -0.25 -0.05
C LEU A 33 7.25 -0.90 -0.22
N ALA A 34 7.00 -2.03 0.46
CA ALA A 34 5.71 -2.70 0.40
C ALA A 34 4.58 -1.77 0.87
N GLU A 35 4.77 -1.05 1.97
CA GLU A 35 3.76 -0.11 2.47
C GLU A 35 3.59 1.09 1.54
N LEU A 36 4.66 1.68 0.99
CA LEU A 36 4.54 2.77 0.00
C LEU A 36 3.74 2.37 -1.24
N VAL A 37 3.96 1.16 -1.77
CA VAL A 37 3.20 0.63 -2.91
C VAL A 37 1.72 0.48 -2.54
N LYS A 38 1.41 -0.07 -1.37
CA LYS A 38 0.03 -0.24 -0.88
C LYS A 38 -0.66 1.11 -0.66
N ILE A 39 0.03 2.10 -0.09
CA ILE A 39 -0.48 3.46 0.09
C ILE A 39 -0.76 4.09 -1.28
N ARG A 40 0.18 4.01 -2.23
CA ARG A 40 -0.01 4.60 -3.56
C ARG A 40 -1.16 3.96 -4.33
N ALA A 41 -1.27 2.63 -4.28
CA ALA A 41 -2.40 1.91 -4.86
C ALA A 41 -3.72 2.33 -4.21
N SER A 42 -3.73 2.52 -2.89
CA SER A 42 -4.91 2.97 -2.13
C SER A 42 -5.34 4.39 -2.50
N GLN A 43 -4.39 5.30 -2.73
CA GLN A 43 -4.66 6.65 -3.23
C GLN A 43 -5.30 6.61 -4.63
N ILE A 44 -4.77 5.78 -5.54
CA ILE A 44 -5.32 5.63 -6.90
C ILE A 44 -6.73 5.03 -6.86
N ASN A 45 -6.96 4.03 -6.00
CA ASN A 45 -8.22 3.31 -5.90
C ASN A 45 -9.26 4.01 -5.00
N GLY A 46 -8.89 5.09 -4.30
CA GLY A 46 -9.78 5.77 -3.36
C GLY A 46 -10.18 4.92 -2.14
N CYS A 47 -9.35 3.95 -1.73
CA CYS A 47 -9.66 3.10 -0.57
C CYS A 47 -9.22 3.80 0.73
N ALA A 48 -10.13 4.54 1.38
CA ALA A 48 -9.85 5.20 2.65
C ALA A 48 -9.40 4.22 3.76
N ASN A 49 -9.90 2.99 3.76
CA ASN A 49 -9.56 1.97 4.77
C ASN A 49 -8.12 1.53 4.64
N CYS A 50 -7.75 1.18 3.41
CA CYS A 50 -6.41 0.78 3.04
C CYS A 50 -5.43 1.94 3.30
N LEU A 51 -5.81 3.17 2.94
CA LEU A 51 -4.97 4.35 3.14
C LEU A 51 -4.68 4.59 4.63
N ASN A 52 -5.70 4.55 5.49
CA ASN A 52 -5.52 4.68 6.93
C ASN A 52 -4.63 3.57 7.50
N MET A 53 -4.92 2.32 7.17
CA MET A 53 -4.19 1.16 7.68
C MET A 53 -2.71 1.16 7.27
N HIS A 54 -2.42 1.33 5.98
CA HIS A 54 -1.05 1.27 5.47
C HIS A 54 -0.21 2.48 5.87
N THR A 55 -0.81 3.65 6.07
CA THR A 55 -0.06 4.82 6.59
C THR A 55 0.27 4.69 8.08
N VAL A 56 -0.49 3.91 8.85
CA VAL A 56 -0.11 3.56 10.24
C VAL A 56 1.08 2.60 10.21
N PHE A 57 1.00 1.51 9.46
CA PHE A 57 2.09 0.53 9.36
C PHE A 57 3.39 1.14 8.82
N ALA A 58 3.31 1.99 7.79
CA ALA A 58 4.48 2.68 7.28
C ALA A 58 5.19 3.52 8.36
N ARG A 59 4.42 4.20 9.24
CA ARG A 59 4.99 4.99 10.34
C ARG A 59 5.63 4.10 11.40
N GLU A 60 4.98 2.98 11.73
CA GLU A 60 5.54 1.99 12.66
C GLU A 60 6.86 1.41 12.14
N ASP A 61 6.99 1.26 10.82
CA ASP A 61 8.20 0.83 10.12
C ASP A 61 9.22 1.98 9.86
N GLY A 62 8.99 3.17 10.41
CA GLY A 62 9.94 4.29 10.39
C GLY A 62 9.88 5.19 9.14
N GLU A 63 8.81 5.10 8.35
CA GLU A 63 8.59 6.02 7.23
C GLU A 63 8.33 7.46 7.74
N THR A 64 8.73 8.43 6.94
CA THR A 64 8.66 9.85 7.32
C THR A 64 7.40 10.51 6.79
N GLU A 65 6.84 11.48 7.54
CA GLU A 65 5.69 12.26 7.07
C GLU A 65 5.95 12.94 5.71
N GLN A 66 7.17 13.45 5.50
CA GLN A 66 7.56 14.06 4.23
C GLN A 66 7.37 13.09 3.06
N ARG A 67 7.88 11.85 3.19
CA ARG A 67 7.72 10.80 2.18
C ARG A 67 6.29 10.29 2.09
N LEU A 68 5.48 10.32 3.15
CA LEU A 68 4.06 9.96 3.03
C LEU A 68 3.27 11.02 2.25
N TYR A 69 3.49 12.31 2.53
CA TYR A 69 2.80 13.41 1.87
C TYR A 69 3.21 13.58 0.41
N LEU A 70 4.48 13.39 0.09
CA LEU A 70 5.00 13.51 -1.28
C LEU A 70 4.69 12.30 -2.17
N LEU A 71 4.14 11.20 -1.61
CA LEU A 71 3.91 9.96 -2.37
C LEU A 71 2.89 10.14 -3.50
N SER A 72 1.94 11.06 -3.36
CA SER A 72 0.99 11.39 -4.43
C SER A 72 1.67 12.08 -5.62
N ALA A 73 2.82 12.72 -5.39
CA ALA A 73 3.65 13.44 -6.36
C ALA A 73 5.05 12.82 -6.51
N TRP A 74 5.19 11.50 -6.27
CA TRP A 74 6.49 10.81 -6.12
C TRP A 74 7.47 10.99 -7.28
N ARG A 75 6.98 11.25 -8.50
CA ARG A 75 7.83 11.44 -9.69
C ARG A 75 8.73 12.68 -9.58
N GLU A 76 8.21 13.75 -8.96
CA GLU A 76 8.91 15.02 -8.77
C GLU A 76 9.63 15.09 -7.40
N ALA A 77 9.34 14.16 -6.49
CA ALA A 77 9.85 14.19 -5.12
C ALA A 77 11.27 13.59 -5.04
N PRO A 78 12.29 14.36 -4.61
CA PRO A 78 13.69 13.90 -4.62
C PRO A 78 14.00 12.84 -3.54
N CYS A 79 13.08 12.61 -2.61
CA CYS A 79 13.28 11.72 -1.46
C CYS A 79 13.14 10.22 -1.77
N TYR A 80 12.82 9.83 -3.02
CA TYR A 80 12.72 8.42 -3.43
C TYR A 80 13.86 8.01 -4.36
N THR A 81 14.40 6.82 -4.11
CA THR A 81 15.45 6.18 -4.90
C THR A 81 14.94 5.71 -6.27
N ASP A 82 15.85 5.49 -7.21
CA ASP A 82 15.51 4.99 -8.55
C ASP A 82 14.79 3.63 -8.52
N ARG A 83 15.16 2.78 -7.56
CA ARG A 83 14.51 1.47 -7.35
C ARG A 83 13.04 1.63 -6.91
N GLU A 84 12.77 2.53 -5.96
CA GLU A 84 11.40 2.84 -5.50
C GLU A 84 10.58 3.47 -6.63
N ARG A 85 11.21 4.36 -7.41
CA ARG A 85 10.61 5.01 -8.58
C ARG A 85 10.20 4.01 -9.67
N ALA A 86 11.06 3.04 -9.98
CA ALA A 86 10.78 2.01 -10.99
C ALA A 86 9.56 1.15 -10.62
N ARG A 87 9.39 0.84 -9.33
CA ARG A 87 8.29 -0.02 -8.82
C ARG A 87 6.98 0.73 -8.55
N SER A 88 7.02 2.07 -8.45
CA SER A 88 5.84 2.93 -8.27
C SER A 88 5.14 3.30 -9.60
N ALA A 89 5.72 2.91 -10.74
CA ALA A 89 5.20 3.23 -12.06
C ALA A 89 4.04 2.30 -12.46
N GLY A 90 2.80 2.76 -12.26
CA GLY A 90 1.65 2.25 -13.03
C GLY A 90 1.72 2.66 -14.51
N PRO A 91 0.99 1.99 -15.42
CA PRO A 91 0.96 2.34 -16.83
C PRO A 91 0.53 3.81 -17.00
N ARG A 92 1.21 4.54 -17.91
CA ARG A 92 0.87 5.93 -18.25
C ARG A 92 -0.58 5.95 -18.74
N ARG A 93 -1.45 6.66 -18.03
CA ARG A 93 -2.67 7.21 -18.65
C ARG A 93 -2.28 8.44 -19.44
#